data_AF-A0A5J4U6L2-F1
#
_entry.id   AF-A0A5J4U6L2-F1
#
_cell.length_a   1.000
_cell.length_b   1.000
_cell.length_c   1.000
_cell.angle_alpha   90.00
_cell.angle_beta   90.00
_cell.angle_gamma   90.00
#
_symmetry.space_group_name_H-M   'P 1'
#
loop_
_entity.id
_entity.type
_entity.pdbx_description
1 polymer ?
#
loop_
_entity_poly.entity_id
_entity_poly.type
_entity_poly.pdbx_seq_one_letter_code
_entity_poly.pdbx_strand_id
1 'polypeptide(L)'
;NERPEDYEAIEEFADIVNDLKEEDEYNYRSLINGDEDANQREKEREKREQEKKVRKQKEEEKKQALNAFQSALALEILGDLPSVDIKPPDNVLFVRGLNRLTEDKGLQKVFETIGKVVSCNIIKNKISNRSKCYGFVEYDTKEEV
;
A
#
# COMPACT_ATOMS: atom_id res chain seq x y z
N ASN A 1 0.11 -85.45 11.58
CA ASN A 1 1.06 -85.48 10.46
C ASN A 1 0.87 -84.24 9.63
N GLU A 2 1.44 -83.13 10.06
CA GLU A 2 1.67 -81.96 9.20
C GLU A 2 3.16 -82.01 8.85
N ARG A 3 3.49 -81.96 7.55
CA ARG A 3 4.86 -82.12 7.08
C ARG A 3 5.64 -80.82 7.34
N PRO A 4 6.92 -80.89 7.74
CA PRO A 4 7.76 -79.71 7.97
C PRO A 4 7.81 -78.74 6.78
N GLU A 5 7.70 -79.29 5.56
CA GLU A 5 7.71 -78.55 4.28
C GLU A 5 6.54 -77.56 4.15
N ASP A 6 5.43 -77.78 4.86
CA ASP A 6 4.26 -76.89 4.80
C ASP A 6 4.46 -75.61 5.65
N TYR A 7 5.34 -75.62 6.67
CA TYR A 7 5.61 -74.47 7.54
C TYR A 7 6.60 -73.47 6.92
N GLU A 8 7.62 -73.96 6.19
CA GLU A 8 8.59 -73.09 5.50
C GLU A 8 7.91 -72.24 4.41
N ALA A 9 6.99 -72.82 3.65
CA ALA A 9 6.23 -72.08 2.64
C ALA A 9 5.31 -71.01 3.24
N ILE A 10 4.82 -71.21 4.46
CA ILE A 10 3.99 -70.23 5.18
C ILE A 10 4.84 -69.08 5.71
N GLU A 11 6.05 -69.34 6.19
CA GLU A 11 7.00 -68.29 6.61
C GLU A 11 7.46 -67.46 5.40
N GLU A 12 7.81 -68.10 4.28
CA GLU A 12 8.22 -67.39 3.06
C GLU A 12 7.08 -66.53 2.48
N PHE A 13 5.82 -66.99 2.58
CA PHE A 13 4.66 -66.19 2.21
C PHE A 13 4.40 -65.03 3.18
N ALA A 14 4.65 -65.24 4.49
CA ALA A 14 4.49 -64.20 5.49
C ALA A 14 5.52 -63.07 5.30
N ASP A 15 6.75 -63.39 4.93
CA ASP A 15 7.80 -62.42 4.64
C ASP A 15 7.47 -61.59 3.40
N ILE A 16 7.03 -62.21 2.30
CA ILE A 16 6.58 -61.49 1.10
C ILE A 16 5.40 -60.55 1.42
N VAL A 17 4.45 -61.00 2.24
CA VAL A 17 3.32 -60.17 2.65
C VAL A 17 3.74 -59.02 3.57
N ASN A 18 4.77 -59.20 4.39
CA ASN A 18 5.32 -58.14 5.24
C ASN A 18 6.12 -57.11 4.42
N ASP A 19 6.96 -57.56 3.49
CA ASP A 19 7.71 -56.68 2.58
C ASP A 19 6.78 -55.81 1.74
N LEU A 20 5.71 -56.39 1.19
CA LEU A 20 4.70 -55.64 0.44
C LEU A 20 3.98 -54.59 1.31
N LYS A 21 3.74 -54.90 2.59
CA LYS A 21 3.15 -53.93 3.53
C LYS A 21 4.11 -52.80 3.88
N GLU A 22 5.40 -53.08 4.01
CA GLU A 22 6.42 -52.06 4.29
C GLU A 22 6.62 -51.12 3.10
N GLU A 23 6.62 -51.64 1.87
CA GLU A 23 6.77 -50.85 0.65
C GLU A 23 5.57 -49.90 0.43
N ASP A 24 4.35 -50.38 0.67
CA ASP A 24 3.13 -49.55 0.64
C ASP A 24 3.14 -48.46 1.73
N GLU A 25 3.61 -48.78 2.94
CA GLU A 25 3.69 -47.82 4.05
C GLU A 25 4.78 -46.75 3.79
N TYR A 26 5.91 -47.14 3.21
CA TYR A 26 6.97 -46.22 2.79
C TYR A 26 6.47 -45.26 1.70
N ASN A 27 5.77 -45.78 0.69
CA ASN A 27 5.21 -44.97 -0.39
C ASN A 27 4.17 -43.97 0.11
N TYR A 28 3.28 -44.39 1.03
CA TYR A 28 2.28 -43.50 1.62
C TYR A 28 2.93 -42.38 2.47
N ARG A 29 3.93 -42.71 3.29
CA ARG A 29 4.69 -41.71 4.06
C ARG A 29 5.47 -40.74 3.16
N SER A 30 6.07 -41.23 2.08
CA SER A 30 6.82 -40.40 1.12
C SER A 30 5.92 -39.42 0.36
N LEU A 31 4.69 -39.81 0.03
CA LEU A 31 3.71 -38.94 -0.62
C LEU A 31 3.26 -37.78 0.30
N ILE A 32 2.93 -38.09 1.57
CA ILE A 32 2.51 -37.09 2.56
C ILE A 32 3.61 -36.05 2.82
N ASN A 33 4.85 -36.49 3.02
CA ASN A 33 5.98 -35.59 3.25
C ASN A 33 6.26 -34.68 2.04
N GLY A 34 6.04 -35.17 0.82
CA GLY A 34 6.19 -34.38 -0.40
C GLY A 34 5.16 -33.24 -0.52
N ASP A 35 3.92 -33.48 -0.10
CA ASP A 35 2.85 -32.47 -0.07
C ASP A 35 3.07 -31.41 1.02
N GLU A 36 3.59 -31.81 2.18
CA GLU A 36 3.98 -30.87 3.25
C GLU A 36 5.11 -29.93 2.79
N ASP A 37 6.14 -30.48 2.15
CA ASP A 37 7.26 -29.70 1.59
C ASP A 37 6.81 -28.76 0.47
N ALA A 38 5.86 -29.17 -0.37
CA ALA A 38 5.29 -28.34 -1.43
C ALA A 38 4.50 -27.15 -0.84
N ASN A 39 3.63 -27.42 0.14
CA ASN A 39 2.84 -26.40 0.83
C ASN A 39 3.72 -25.40 1.59
N GLN A 40 4.81 -25.87 2.20
CA GLN A 40 5.77 -25.01 2.90
C GLN A 40 6.44 -24.02 1.93
N ARG A 41 6.87 -24.50 0.75
CA ARG A 41 7.52 -23.69 -0.28
C ARG A 41 6.58 -22.65 -0.89
N GLU A 42 5.31 -22.99 -1.05
CA GLU A 42 4.29 -22.06 -1.55
C GLU A 42 4.04 -20.92 -0.54
N LYS A 43 3.84 -21.24 0.74
CA LYS A 43 3.70 -20.24 1.82
C LYS A 43 4.91 -19.31 1.92
N GLU A 44 6.12 -19.84 1.75
CA GLU A 44 7.33 -19.02 1.74
C GLU A 44 7.41 -18.08 0.53
N ARG A 45 6.96 -18.53 -0.65
CA ARG A 45 6.90 -17.68 -1.86
C ARG A 45 5.92 -16.54 -1.66
N GLU A 46 4.71 -16.84 -1.17
CA GLU A 46 3.69 -15.84 -0.88
C GLU A 46 4.17 -14.82 0.15
N LYS A 47 4.82 -15.28 1.24
CA LYS A 47 5.42 -14.39 2.24
C LYS A 47 6.47 -13.46 1.63
N ARG A 48 7.40 -13.99 0.81
CA ARG A 48 8.42 -13.18 0.13
C ARG A 48 7.81 -12.17 -0.85
N GLU A 49 6.72 -12.53 -1.53
CA GLU A 49 6.00 -11.62 -2.41
C GLU A 49 5.28 -10.51 -1.64
N GLN A 50 4.63 -10.84 -0.52
CA GLN A 50 4.02 -9.85 0.37
C GLN A 50 5.07 -8.89 0.94
N GLU A 51 6.22 -9.40 1.41
CA GLU A 51 7.33 -8.56 1.90
C GLU A 51 7.87 -7.62 0.81
N LYS A 52 8.00 -8.10 -0.44
CA LYS A 52 8.40 -7.27 -1.59
C LYS A 52 7.37 -6.17 -1.87
N LYS A 53 6.07 -6.48 -1.83
CA LYS A 53 4.99 -5.50 -2.02
C LYS A 53 5.03 -4.43 -0.93
N VAL A 54 5.16 -4.83 0.33
CA VAL A 54 5.27 -3.90 1.48
C VAL A 54 6.51 -3.01 1.36
N ARG A 55 7.66 -3.57 1.00
CA ARG A 55 8.89 -2.79 0.81
C ARG A 55 8.75 -1.76 -0.32
N LYS A 56 8.14 -2.16 -1.44
CA LYS A 56 7.90 -1.26 -2.57
C LYS A 56 6.95 -0.13 -2.19
N GLN A 57 5.86 -0.45 -1.48
CA GLN A 57 4.90 0.53 -1.00
C GLN A 57 5.54 1.55 -0.05
N LYS A 58 6.33 1.10 0.93
CA LYS A 58 7.09 1.98 1.83
C LYS A 58 8.07 2.89 1.09
N GLU A 59 8.70 2.38 0.02
CA GLU A 59 9.62 3.18 -0.80
C GLU A 59 8.88 4.26 -1.60
N GLU A 60 7.71 3.94 -2.16
CA GLU A 60 6.85 4.89 -2.85
C GLU A 60 6.32 5.97 -1.90
N GLU A 61 5.85 5.60 -0.70
CA GLU A 61 5.45 6.55 0.35
C GLU A 61 6.60 7.47 0.76
N LYS A 62 7.81 6.91 0.95
CA LYS A 62 8.99 7.71 1.28
C LYS A 62 9.37 8.69 0.15
N LYS A 63 9.28 8.26 -1.11
CA LYS A 63 9.49 9.14 -2.27
C LYS A 63 8.44 10.24 -2.33
N GLN A 64 7.18 9.91 -2.05
CA GLN A 64 6.10 10.89 -2.01
C GLN A 64 6.32 11.91 -0.89
N ALA A 65 6.70 11.47 0.31
CA ALA A 65 7.04 12.35 1.43
C ALA A 65 8.24 13.24 1.11
N LEU A 66 9.29 12.71 0.47
CA LEU A 66 10.45 13.50 0.04
C LEU A 66 10.05 14.54 -1.01
N ASN A 67 9.26 14.17 -2.01
CA ASN A 67 8.78 15.11 -3.03
C ASN A 67 7.91 16.22 -2.40
N ALA A 68 7.03 15.87 -1.46
CA ALA A 68 6.22 16.83 -0.72
C ALA A 68 7.11 17.79 0.09
N PHE A 69 8.11 17.26 0.80
CA PHE A 69 9.07 18.06 1.57
C PHE A 69 9.90 18.98 0.69
N GLN A 70 10.44 18.48 -0.43
CA GLN A 70 11.17 19.29 -1.41
C GLN A 70 10.30 20.42 -1.98
N SER A 71 9.03 20.13 -2.26
CA SER A 71 8.08 21.14 -2.72
C SER A 71 7.80 22.19 -1.66
N ALA A 72 7.70 21.80 -0.39
CA ALA A 72 7.50 22.72 0.72
C ALA A 72 8.74 23.63 0.94
N LEU A 73 9.94 23.04 0.93
CA LEU A 73 11.21 23.77 1.04
C LEU A 73 11.41 24.75 -0.13
N ALA A 74 11.01 24.37 -1.34
CA ALA A 74 11.05 25.27 -2.50
C ALA A 74 10.16 26.50 -2.30
N LEU A 75 9.00 26.35 -1.64
CA LEU A 75 8.10 27.45 -1.32
C LEU A 75 8.66 28.36 -0.20
N GLU A 76 9.42 27.80 0.74
CA GLU A 76 10.15 28.55 1.77
C GLU A 76 11.23 29.45 1.15
N ILE A 77 12.08 28.90 0.28
CA ILE A 77 13.12 29.66 -0.45
C ILE A 77 12.48 30.76 -1.31
N LEU A 78 11.27 30.53 -1.82
CA LEU A 78 10.53 31.49 -2.63
C LEU A 78 9.83 32.60 -1.80
N GLY A 79 9.78 32.47 -0.48
CA GLY A 79 9.19 33.46 0.45
C GLY A 79 7.68 33.66 0.28
N ASP A 80 6.98 32.66 -0.24
CA ASP A 80 5.54 32.72 -0.53
C ASP A 80 4.65 32.22 0.62
N LEU A 81 5.20 31.50 1.62
CA LEU A 81 4.43 30.89 2.70
C LEU A 81 5.10 31.12 4.07
N PRO A 82 4.32 31.37 5.15
CA PRO A 82 4.82 31.24 6.51
C PRO A 82 5.19 29.77 6.77
N SER A 83 6.26 29.53 7.53
CA SER A 83 6.92 28.24 7.80
C SER A 83 6.08 26.96 7.65
N VAL A 84 6.66 25.95 7.00
CA VAL A 84 6.10 24.63 6.64
C VAL A 84 5.43 23.88 7.81
N ASP A 85 5.83 24.16 9.05
CA ASP A 85 5.25 23.52 10.25
C ASP A 85 3.91 24.13 10.71
N ILE A 86 3.44 25.20 10.07
CA ILE A 86 2.14 25.80 10.39
C ILE A 86 1.10 25.14 9.50
N LYS A 87 0.38 24.15 10.07
CA LYS A 87 -0.85 23.63 9.46
C LYS A 87 -1.79 24.83 9.21
N PRO A 88 -2.32 25.01 7.99
CA PRO A 88 -3.34 26.03 7.77
C PRO A 88 -4.52 25.79 8.73
N PRO A 89 -5.23 26.85 9.14
CA PRO A 89 -6.43 26.72 9.97
C PRO A 89 -7.40 25.69 9.37
N ASP A 90 -8.13 24.96 10.21
CA ASP A 90 -9.03 23.88 9.74
C ASP A 90 -10.17 24.39 8.84
N ASN A 91 -10.49 25.68 8.89
CA ASN A 91 -11.47 26.35 8.04
C ASN A 91 -10.87 26.92 6.73
N VAL A 92 -9.60 26.62 6.41
CA VAL A 92 -8.90 27.14 5.22
C VAL A 92 -8.55 26.02 4.25
N LEU A 93 -9.05 26.15 3.02
CA LEU A 93 -8.77 25.28 1.88
C LEU A 93 -7.64 25.82 1.00
N PHE A 94 -6.77 24.92 0.58
CA PHE A 94 -5.79 25.16 -0.49
C PHE A 94 -6.30 24.62 -1.83
N VAL A 95 -6.44 25.50 -2.82
CA VAL A 95 -6.95 25.15 -4.15
C VAL A 95 -5.83 25.28 -5.18
N ARG A 96 -5.49 24.18 -5.87
CA ARG A 96 -4.45 24.13 -6.91
C ARG A 96 -5.04 23.82 -8.27
N GLY A 97 -4.37 24.27 -9.33
CA GLY A 97 -4.78 23.99 -10.71
C GLY A 97 -5.80 25.00 -11.25
N LEU A 98 -5.85 26.19 -10.65
CA LEU A 98 -6.71 27.28 -11.12
C LEU A 98 -6.29 27.71 -12.52
N ASN A 99 -7.24 28.14 -13.33
CA ASN A 99 -6.94 28.78 -14.60
C ASN A 99 -6.16 30.08 -14.31
N ARG A 100 -5.17 30.42 -15.16
CA ARG A 100 -4.39 31.67 -15.03
C ARG A 100 -5.28 32.93 -15.04
N LEU A 101 -6.45 32.84 -15.67
CA LEU A 101 -7.42 33.92 -15.76
C LEU A 101 -8.44 33.91 -14.61
N THR A 102 -8.43 32.89 -13.73
CA THR A 102 -9.30 32.88 -12.55
C THR A 102 -8.89 34.03 -11.62
N GLU A 103 -9.88 34.81 -11.22
CA GLU A 103 -9.76 35.88 -10.23
C GLU A 103 -10.47 35.51 -8.94
N ASP A 104 -10.11 36.18 -7.84
CA ASP A 104 -10.64 35.93 -6.48
C ASP A 104 -12.17 35.90 -6.47
N LYS A 105 -12.82 36.87 -7.13
CA LYS A 105 -14.28 36.95 -7.26
C LYS A 105 -14.90 35.73 -7.94
N GLY A 106 -14.22 35.15 -8.93
CA GLY A 106 -14.70 33.97 -9.63
C GLY A 106 -14.58 32.73 -8.75
N LEU A 107 -13.47 32.63 -8.01
CA LEU A 107 -13.25 31.56 -7.05
C LEU A 107 -14.28 31.64 -5.91
N GLN A 108 -14.48 32.81 -5.33
CA GLN A 108 -15.46 33.05 -4.27
C GLN A 108 -16.85 32.55 -4.65
N LYS A 109 -17.38 32.95 -5.81
CA LYS A 109 -18.73 32.57 -6.26
C LYS A 109 -18.93 31.06 -6.38
N VAL A 110 -17.89 30.31 -6.76
CA VAL A 110 -17.97 28.85 -6.86
C VAL A 110 -18.06 28.25 -5.46
N PHE A 111 -17.18 28.69 -4.55
CA PHE A 111 -17.08 28.15 -3.19
C PHE A 111 -18.23 28.62 -2.27
N GLU A 112 -18.85 29.77 -2.56
CA GLU A 112 -20.07 30.26 -1.88
C GLU A 112 -21.28 29.34 -2.09
N THR A 113 -21.28 28.49 -3.12
CA THR A 113 -22.35 27.51 -3.32
C THR A 113 -22.28 26.33 -2.34
N ILE A 114 -21.11 26.12 -1.73
CA ILE A 114 -20.84 25.02 -0.78
C ILE A 114 -21.10 25.49 0.65
N GLY A 115 -20.70 26.73 0.98
CA GLY A 115 -20.81 27.30 2.32
C GLY A 115 -20.46 28.78 2.36
N LYS A 116 -20.47 29.39 3.54
CA LYS A 116 -20.19 30.81 3.69
C LYS A 116 -18.68 31.09 3.64
N VAL A 117 -18.22 31.64 2.52
CA VAL A 117 -16.83 32.05 2.33
C VAL A 117 -16.55 33.37 3.06
N VAL A 118 -15.57 33.38 3.96
CA VAL A 118 -15.07 34.56 4.67
C VAL A 118 -14.04 35.30 3.83
N SER A 119 -13.09 34.57 3.26
CA SER A 119 -12.02 35.16 2.45
C SER A 119 -11.59 34.23 1.31
N CYS A 120 -11.12 34.81 0.21
CA CYS A 120 -10.49 34.07 -0.87
C CYS A 120 -9.32 34.87 -1.44
N ASN A 121 -8.22 34.18 -1.76
CA ASN A 121 -7.01 34.85 -2.21
C ASN A 121 -6.24 33.97 -3.20
N ILE A 122 -6.14 34.43 -4.45
CA ILE A 122 -5.30 33.80 -5.47
C ILE A 122 -3.88 34.35 -5.38
N ILE A 123 -2.92 33.44 -5.25
CA ILE A 123 -1.53 33.84 -5.15
C ILE A 123 -0.99 34.21 -6.53
N LYS A 124 -0.49 35.44 -6.62
CA LYS A 124 0.11 36.01 -7.82
C LYS A 124 1.59 36.28 -7.59
N ASN A 125 2.38 36.22 -8.66
CA ASN A 125 3.77 36.62 -8.61
C ASN A 125 3.86 38.13 -8.34
N LYS A 126 4.61 38.54 -7.30
CA LYS A 126 4.70 39.94 -6.85
C LYS A 126 5.23 40.92 -7.90
N ILE A 127 6.03 40.44 -8.86
CA ILE A 127 6.65 41.27 -9.91
C ILE A 127 5.78 41.28 -11.17
N SER A 128 5.44 40.10 -11.71
CA SER A 128 4.71 39.99 -12.97
C SER A 128 3.19 40.07 -12.83
N ASN A 129 2.66 40.06 -11.59
CA ASN A 129 1.25 40.00 -11.24
C ASN A 129 0.49 38.82 -11.89
N ARG A 130 1.21 37.81 -12.38
CA ARG A 130 0.61 36.62 -12.99
C ARG A 130 0.23 35.62 -11.92
N SER A 131 -0.96 35.03 -12.05
CA SER A 131 -1.43 33.96 -11.18
C SER A 131 -0.45 32.77 -11.18
N LYS A 132 -0.12 32.32 -9.96
CA LYS A 132 0.62 31.07 -9.73
C LYS A 132 -0.30 29.84 -9.83
N CYS A 133 -1.57 30.04 -10.22
CA CYS A 133 -2.56 28.99 -10.47
C CYS A 133 -2.93 28.20 -9.20
N TYR A 134 -2.83 28.86 -8.05
CA TYR A 134 -3.31 28.35 -6.76
C TYR A 134 -3.81 29.50 -5.88
N GLY A 135 -4.63 29.18 -4.90
CA GLY A 135 -5.18 30.14 -3.95
C GLY A 135 -5.69 29.48 -2.68
N PHE A 136 -6.12 30.32 -1.74
CA PHE A 136 -6.69 29.91 -0.47
C PHE A 136 -8.14 30.38 -0.36
N VAL A 137 -9.00 29.56 0.24
CA VAL A 137 -10.40 29.88 0.54
C VAL A 137 -10.64 29.61 2.01
N GLU A 138 -11.15 30.59 2.72
CA GLU A 138 -11.50 30.49 4.13
C GLU A 138 -13.02 30.49 4.29
N TYR A 139 -13.53 29.52 5.05
CA TYR A 139 -14.94 29.43 5.43
C TYR A 139 -15.17 29.96 6.84
N ASP A 140 -16.43 30.28 7.14
CA ASP A 140 -16.85 30.75 8.48
C ASP A 140 -16.69 29.64 9.52
N THR A 141 -16.89 28.38 9.10
CA THR A 141 -16.78 27.20 9.95
C THR A 141 -15.96 26.10 9.30
N LYS A 142 -15.41 25.18 10.13
CA LYS A 142 -14.66 24.02 9.63
C LYS A 142 -15.55 22.95 9.01
N GLU A 143 -16.84 22.96 9.33
CA GLU A 143 -17.83 22.01 8.85
C GLU A 143 -18.23 22.25 7.39
N GLU A 144 -17.94 23.46 6.86
CA GLU A 144 -18.19 23.85 5.47
C GLU A 144 -17.03 23.50 4.52
N VAL A 145 -15.90 23.04 5.08
CA VAL A 145 -14.67 22.62 4.39
C VAL A 145 -14.68 21.13 4.10
#